data_AF-A0A060HDI7-F1
#
_entry.id   AF-A0A060HDI7-F1
#
_cell.length_a   1.000
_cell.length_b   1.000
_cell.length_c   1.000
_cell.angle_alpha   90.00
_cell.angle_beta   90.00
_cell.angle_gamma   90.00
#
_symmetry.space_group_name_H-M   'P 1'
#
loop_
_entity.id
_entity.type
_entity.pdbx_description
1 polymer ?
#
loop_
_entity_poly.entity_id
_entity_poly.type
_entity_poly.pdbx_seq_one_letter_code
_entity_poly.pdbx_strand_id
1 'polypeptide(L)'
;MSIVRVKDNILIERSVTTKTGPQIFREQRACVVMGGAYETVFNLKLGTAPVYPPGDYLIHPDSYGTDDYANLLLKRLKLIPLSSALKEFASKEPVSVVSSKVA
;
A
#
# COMPACT_ATOMS: atom_id res chain seq x y z
N MET A 1 -9.32 3.30 -6.87
CA MET A 1 -8.21 3.45 -5.91
C MET A 1 -8.69 2.93 -4.56
N SER A 2 -8.10 1.85 -4.05
CA SER A 2 -8.44 1.36 -2.71
C SER A 2 -7.76 2.25 -1.66
N ILE A 3 -8.53 2.71 -0.66
CA ILE A 3 -7.99 3.53 0.43
C ILE A 3 -7.54 2.60 1.54
N VAL A 4 -6.32 2.79 2.03
CA VAL A 4 -5.78 2.10 3.20
C VAL A 4 -5.82 3.06 4.38
N ARG A 5 -6.46 2.65 5.47
CA ARG A 5 -6.59 3.42 6.71
C ARG A 5 -5.73 2.80 7.80
N VAL A 6 -4.80 3.58 8.34
CA VAL A 6 -4.00 3.22 9.51
C VAL A 6 -4.67 3.84 10.73
N LYS A 7 -5.06 3.01 11.71
CA LYS A 7 -5.83 3.45 12.88
C LYS A 7 -4.96 3.73 14.10
N ASP A 8 -3.81 3.06 14.21
CA ASP A 8 -2.91 3.17 15.35
C ASP A 8 -1.44 3.14 14.90
N ASN A 9 -0.56 3.60 15.79
CA ASN A 9 0.90 3.59 15.60
C ASN A 9 1.56 2.40 16.33
N ILE A 10 0.82 1.31 16.51
CA ILE A 10 1.31 0.19 17.31
C ILE A 10 2.19 -0.69 16.43
N LEU A 11 3.46 -0.78 16.81
CA LEU A 11 4.38 -1.76 16.25
C LEU A 11 4.09 -3.12 16.88
N ILE A 12 3.81 -4.11 16.04
CA ILE A 12 3.65 -5.51 16.43
C ILE A 12 4.90 -6.25 15.99
N GLU A 13 5.64 -6.79 16.95
CA GLU A 13 6.80 -7.63 16.68
C GLU A 13 6.43 -9.10 16.85
N ARG A 14 6.66 -9.89 15.81
CA ARG A 14 6.41 -11.33 15.82
C ARG A 14 7.73 -12.07 15.62
N SER A 15 8.23 -12.65 16.70
CA SER A 15 9.38 -13.56 16.64
C SER A 15 8.93 -14.92 16.11
N VAL A 16 9.58 -15.39 15.05
CA VAL A 16 9.33 -16.69 14.44
C VAL A 16 10.66 -17.41 14.24
N THR A 17 10.75 -18.65 14.75
CA THR A 17 11.89 -19.50 14.49
C THR A 17 11.74 -20.13 13.11
N THR A 18 12.54 -19.68 12.16
CA THR A 18 12.59 -20.24 10.80
C THR A 18 13.69 -21.30 10.71
N LYS A 19 13.69 -22.09 9.61
CA LYS A 19 14.78 -23.04 9.33
C LYS A 19 16.16 -22.37 9.26
N THR A 20 16.19 -21.07 8.94
CA THR A 20 17.40 -20.24 8.85
C THR A 20 17.77 -19.53 10.16
N GLY A 21 17.03 -19.76 11.24
CA GLY A 21 17.24 -19.13 12.55
C GLY A 21 16.05 -18.24 12.99
N PRO A 22 16.16 -17.60 14.17
CA PRO A 22 15.13 -16.69 14.68
C PRO A 22 15.04 -15.44 13.81
N GLN A 23 13.83 -15.11 13.36
CA GLN A 23 13.52 -13.88 12.62
C GLN A 23 12.44 -13.08 13.34
N ILE A 24 12.59 -11.75 13.37
CA ILE A 24 11.60 -10.84 13.94
C ILE A 24 10.88 -10.15 12.79
N PHE A 25 9.59 -10.40 12.65
CA PHE A 25 8.73 -9.68 11.73
C PHE A 25 8.15 -8.45 12.43
N ARG A 26 8.40 -7.28 11.84
CA ARG A 26 7.85 -6.00 12.26
C ARG A 26 6.60 -5.70 11.44
N GLU A 27 5.46 -5.63 12.10
CA GLU A 27 4.14 -5.48 11.49
C GLU A 27 3.35 -4.32 12.13
N GLN A 28 2.37 -3.79 11.39
CA GLN A 28 1.42 -2.79 11.87
C GLN A 28 0.03 -3.10 11.32
N ARG A 29 -1.03 -2.80 12.08
CA ARG A 29 -2.41 -3.05 11.62
C ARG A 29 -2.90 -1.92 10.75
N ALA A 30 -3.51 -2.28 9.62
CA ALA A 30 -4.18 -1.36 8.73
C ALA A 30 -5.51 -1.96 8.23
N CYS A 31 -6.37 -1.11 7.70
CA CYS A 31 -7.67 -1.49 7.15
C CYS A 31 -7.76 -1.05 5.69
N VAL A 32 -8.34 -1.85 4.80
CA VAL A 32 -8.62 -1.44 3.42
C VAL A 32 -10.10 -1.18 3.23
N VAL A 33 -10.42 -0.06 2.58
CA VAL A 33 -11.78 0.35 2.22
C VAL A 33 -12.02 -0.04 0.76
N MET A 34 -12.80 -1.10 0.55
CA MET A 34 -13.08 -1.69 -0.78
C MET A 34 -14.49 -1.38 -1.29
N GLY A 35 -15.17 -0.35 -0.74
CA GLY A 35 -16.52 0.04 -1.15
C GLY A 35 -17.66 -0.78 -0.55
N GLY A 36 -17.37 -1.70 0.38
CA GLY A 36 -18.37 -2.38 1.20
C GLY A 36 -18.75 -1.59 2.47
N ALA A 37 -19.70 -2.12 3.25
CA ALA A 37 -20.12 -1.52 4.53
C ALA A 37 -19.05 -1.58 5.63
N TYR A 38 -18.07 -2.47 5.49
CA TYR A 38 -17.03 -2.71 6.48
C TYR A 38 -15.64 -2.67 5.86
N GLU A 39 -14.68 -2.21 6.66
CA GLU A 39 -13.27 -2.19 6.29
C GLU A 39 -12.66 -3.58 6.55
N THR A 40 -11.76 -4.04 5.67
CA THR A 40 -11.04 -5.31 5.87
C THR A 40 -9.71 -5.06 6.57
N VAL A 41 -9.51 -5.66 7.74
CA VAL A 41 -8.29 -5.52 8.54
C VAL A 41 -7.19 -6.46 8.03
N PHE A 42 -5.96 -5.96 7.95
CA PHE A 42 -4.79 -6.76 7.59
C PHE A 42 -3.53 -6.26 8.32
N ASN A 43 -2.49 -7.11 8.34
CA ASN A 43 -1.17 -6.76 8.90
C ASN A 43 -0.24 -6.30 7.78
N LEU A 44 0.26 -5.07 7.92
CA LEU A 44 1.25 -4.46 7.06
C LEU A 44 2.65 -4.86 7.53
N LYS A 45 3.45 -5.45 6.64
CA LYS A 45 4.85 -5.81 6.93
C LYS A 45 5.75 -4.59 6.72
N LEU A 46 6.32 -4.06 7.81
CA LEU A 46 7.18 -2.87 7.79
C LEU A 46 8.63 -3.19 7.40
N GLY A 47 9.13 -4.38 7.76
CA GLY A 47 10.55 -4.70 7.61
C GLY A 47 11.42 -3.73 8.42
N THR A 48 12.32 -3.02 7.75
CA THR A 48 13.18 -1.98 8.37
C THR A 48 12.55 -0.58 8.37
N ALA A 49 11.39 -0.40 7.73
CA ALA A 49 10.72 0.90 7.67
C ALA A 49 10.18 1.33 9.06
N PRO A 50 9.98 2.64 9.28
CA PRO A 50 9.24 3.14 10.44
C PRO A 50 7.75 2.76 10.34
N VAL A 51 7.04 2.89 11.47
CA VAL A 51 5.59 2.77 11.51
C VAL A 51 4.94 3.93 10.74
N TYR A 52 3.82 3.66 10.09
CA TYR A 52 3.03 4.71 9.43
C TYR A 52 2.19 5.45 10.48
N PRO A 53 2.16 6.80 10.46
CA PRO A 53 1.23 7.56 11.28
C PRO A 53 -0.24 7.20 10.99
N PRO A 54 -1.19 7.46 11.91
CA PRO A 54 -2.59 7.16 11.67
C PRO A 54 -3.14 8.12 10.61
N GLY A 55 -3.97 7.63 9.72
CA GLY A 55 -4.51 8.41 8.61
C GLY A 55 -4.90 7.57 7.40
N ASP A 56 -5.29 8.27 6.34
CA ASP A 56 -5.72 7.69 5.08
C ASP A 56 -4.58 7.73 4.05
N TYR A 57 -4.38 6.60 3.39
CA TYR A 57 -3.27 6.34 2.48
C TYR A 57 -3.75 5.68 1.19
N LEU A 58 -2.95 5.85 0.15
CA LEU A 58 -3.02 5.06 -1.08
C LEU A 58 -1.87 4.07 -1.14
N ILE A 59 -2.06 2.99 -1.87
CA ILE A 59 -1.01 2.01 -2.16
C ILE A 59 -0.06 2.63 -3.20
N HIS A 60 1.23 2.70 -2.87
CA HIS A 60 2.27 3.18 -3.80
C HIS A 60 2.41 2.20 -4.98
N PRO A 61 2.58 2.66 -6.23
CA PRO A 61 2.79 1.80 -7.40
C PRO A 61 3.91 0.76 -7.25
N ASP A 62 5.05 1.11 -6.64
CA ASP A 62 6.11 0.17 -6.21
C ASP A 62 5.66 -1.06 -5.40
N SER A 63 4.46 -1.04 -4.82
CA SER A 63 3.93 -2.18 -4.09
C SER A 63 3.53 -3.31 -5.03
N TYR A 64 3.27 -2.98 -6.29
CA TYR A 64 2.94 -3.93 -7.33
C TYR A 64 4.21 -4.46 -7.99
N GLY A 65 4.20 -5.73 -8.35
CA GLY A 65 5.21 -6.34 -9.19
C GLY A 65 4.60 -7.46 -10.00
N THR A 66 5.44 -8.16 -10.76
CA THR A 66 5.04 -9.34 -11.53
C THR A 66 5.55 -10.62 -10.86
N ASP A 67 4.83 -11.73 -11.08
CA ASP A 67 5.32 -13.09 -10.81
C ASP A 67 6.11 -13.61 -12.01
N ASP A 68 6.59 -14.85 -11.90
CA ASP A 68 7.33 -15.56 -12.95
C ASP A 68 6.49 -15.81 -14.21
N TYR A 69 5.17 -15.65 -14.14
CA TYR A 69 4.21 -15.79 -15.23
C TYR A 69 3.69 -14.45 -15.75
N ALA A 70 4.32 -13.34 -15.35
CA ALA A 70 3.93 -11.98 -15.70
C ALA A 70 2.53 -11.52 -15.23
N ASN A 71 1.94 -12.18 -14.22
CA ASN A 71 0.73 -11.70 -13.56
C ASN A 71 1.06 -10.57 -12.59
N LEU A 72 0.19 -9.55 -12.53
CA LEU A 72 0.29 -8.48 -11.56
C LEU A 72 -0.03 -9.00 -10.17
N LEU A 73 0.88 -8.80 -9.23
CA LEU A 73 0.70 -9.16 -7.83
C LEU A 73 1.14 -8.06 -6.88
N LEU A 74 0.54 -8.09 -5.70
CA LEU A 74 0.89 -7.20 -4.61
C LEU A 74 2.04 -7.81 -3.80
N LYS A 75 3.22 -7.19 -3.85
CA LYS A 75 4.41 -7.62 -3.12
C LYS A 75 4.42 -7.02 -1.72
N ARG A 76 5.37 -6.11 -1.45
CA ARG A 76 5.46 -5.40 -0.17
C ARG A 76 4.69 -4.09 -0.30
N LEU A 77 3.64 -3.95 0.49
CA LEU A 77 2.85 -2.73 0.57
C LEU A 77 3.70 -1.57 1.08
N LYS A 78 3.82 -0.54 0.23
CA LYS A 78 4.29 0.80 0.56
C LYS A 78 3.11 1.75 0.47
N LEU A 79 2.96 2.64 1.44
CA LEU A 79 1.82 3.55 1.53
C LEU A 79 2.25 4.99 1.24
N ILE A 80 1.41 5.74 0.53
CA ILE A 80 1.56 7.19 0.30
C ILE A 80 0.40 7.90 1.02
N PRO A 81 0.65 8.95 1.80
CA PRO A 81 -0.42 9.73 2.41
C PRO A 81 -1.38 10.24 1.34
N LEU A 82 -2.69 10.10 1.56
CA LEU A 82 -3.71 10.51 0.60
C LEU A 82 -3.57 12.00 0.24
N SER A 83 -3.27 12.85 1.22
CA SER A 83 -3.02 14.28 1.02
C SER A 83 -1.86 14.56 0.05
N SER A 84 -0.78 13.77 0.13
CA SER A 84 0.39 13.91 -0.75
C SER A 84 0.07 13.44 -2.16
N ALA A 85 -0.62 12.30 -2.28
CA ALA A 85 -1.05 11.78 -3.57
C ALA A 85 -2.02 12.73 -4.28
N LEU A 86 -3.02 13.26 -3.56
CA LEU A 86 -3.97 14.23 -4.11
C LEU A 86 -3.27 15.52 -4.58
N LYS A 87 -2.26 15.99 -3.85
CA LYS A 87 -1.44 17.14 -4.28
C LYS A 87 -0.69 16.84 -5.59
N GLU A 88 -0.12 15.65 -5.71
CA GLU A 88 0.58 15.24 -6.94
C GLU A 88 -0.38 15.13 -8.13
N PHE A 89 -1.57 14.57 -7.93
CA PHE A 89 -2.62 14.50 -8.97
C PHE A 89 -3.13 15.88 -9.35
N ALA A 90 -3.29 16.80 -8.40
CA ALA A 90 -3.71 18.17 -8.67
C ALA A 90 -2.63 18.98 -9.41
N SER A 91 -1.35 18.64 -9.25
CA SER A 91 -0.23 19.32 -9.91
C SER A 91 0.07 18.83 -11.34
N LYS A 92 -0.44 17.66 -11.73
CA LYS A 92 -0.28 17.15 -13.11
C LYS A 92 -1.47 17.66 -13.93
N GLU A 93 -1.21 18.52 -14.92
CA GLU A 93 -2.21 18.95 -15.90
C GLU A 93 -2.95 17.74 -16.50
N PRO A 94 -4.25 17.86 -16.81
CA PRO A 94 -5.00 16.76 -17.40
C PRO A 94 -4.34 16.37 -18.73
N VAL A 95 -3.83 15.15 -18.80
CA VAL A 95 -3.31 14.56 -20.03
C VAL A 95 -4.42 14.63 -21.07
N SER A 96 -4.28 15.53 -22.05
CA SER A 96 -5.20 15.66 -23.16
C SER A 96 -5.22 14.34 -23.91
N VAL A 97 -6.33 13.61 -23.82
CA VAL A 97 -6.56 12.42 -24.62
C VAL A 97 -6.53 12.87 -26.08
N VAL A 98 -5.42 12.61 -26.77
CA VAL A 98 -5.30 12.87 -28.21
C VAL A 98 -6.32 11.98 -28.91
N SER A 99 -7.41 12.58 -29.38
CA SER A 99 -8.38 11.94 -30.25
C SER A 99 -7.68 11.67 -31.58
N SER A 100 -7.12 10.47 -31.74
CA SER A 100 -6.65 9.99 -33.04
C SER A 100 -7.86 9.68 -33.90
N LYS A 101 -8.28 10.69 -34.67
CA LYS A 101 -9.24 10.58 -35.77
C LYS A 101 -8.58 9.75 -36.87
N VAL A 102 -8.94 8.47 -36.97
CA VAL A 102 -8.58 7.62 -38.10
C VAL A 102 -9.41 8.07 -39.30
N ALA A 103 -8.70 8.47 -40.36
CA ALA A 103 -9.24 8.86 -41.66
C ALA A 103 -9.66 7.63 -42.47
#